data_AF-A0A2D8ADK1-F1
#
_entry.id   AF-A0A2D8ADK1-F1
#
_cell.length_a   1.000
_cell.length_b   1.000
_cell.length_c   1.000
_cell.angle_alpha   90.00
_cell.angle_beta   90.00
_cell.angle_gamma   90.00
#
_symmetry.space_group_name_H-M   'P 1'
#
loop_
_entity.id
_entity.type
_entity.pdbx_description
1 polymer ?
#
loop_
_entity_poly.entity_id
_entity_poly.type
_entity_poly.pdbx_seq_one_letter_code
_entity_poly.pdbx_strand_id
1 'polypeptide(L)'
;MAEAIEQRRMQDMKAKIEARIEASPTLSPFKDQLLVDITTEGLRLQIVDQSKRPMFAPGSAQLKYYSEDILWELAPVIAGMDHRISIVGHTDASKLNSSRDADDGNWQLSSLRADAARRALMEAGVEKQQVAEVIGMGDTAPLKPDDPYADVNRRISVTLLNKNAAEAVQERGGEGEAAAESDAADERKPVINKAGSLLEQLRKEREARNNSYDNPPNREELTW
;
A
#
# COMPACT_ATOMS: atom_id res chain seq x y z
N MET A 1 17.02 -5.74 -25.94
CA MET A 1 15.76 -6.49 -26.19
C MET A 1 15.03 -6.81 -24.90
N ALA A 2 15.71 -7.32 -23.86
CA ALA A 2 15.09 -7.60 -22.55
C ALA A 2 14.45 -6.36 -21.87
N GLU A 3 15.14 -5.22 -21.86
CA GLU A 3 14.61 -3.97 -21.28
C GLU A 3 13.33 -3.48 -21.97
N ALA A 4 13.25 -3.56 -23.30
CA ALA A 4 12.08 -3.14 -24.05
C ALA A 4 10.85 -4.05 -23.79
N ILE A 5 11.09 -5.35 -23.56
CA ILE A 5 10.03 -6.30 -23.17
C ILE A 5 9.53 -5.97 -21.77
N GLU A 6 10.43 -5.71 -20.84
CA GLU A 6 10.08 -5.37 -19.46
C GLU A 6 9.34 -4.03 -19.39
N GLN A 7 9.81 -3.02 -20.12
CA GLN A 7 9.13 -1.73 -20.22
C GLN A 7 7.70 -1.88 -20.76
N ARG A 8 7.50 -2.70 -21.78
CA ARG A 8 6.17 -3.00 -22.31
C ARG A 8 5.30 -3.70 -21.27
N ARG A 9 5.84 -4.67 -20.52
CA ARG A 9 5.13 -5.32 -19.42
C ARG A 9 4.70 -4.31 -18.35
N MET A 10 5.59 -3.37 -17.97
CA MET A 10 5.26 -2.32 -17.00
C MET A 10 4.16 -1.38 -17.52
N GLN A 11 4.15 -1.08 -18.81
CA GLN A 11 3.07 -0.32 -19.45
C GLN A 11 1.73 -1.06 -19.42
N ASP A 12 1.74 -2.37 -19.73
CA ASP A 12 0.52 -3.20 -19.69
C ASP A 12 -0.02 -3.31 -18.25
N MET A 13 0.86 -3.48 -17.26
CA MET A 13 0.48 -3.51 -15.85
C MET A 13 -0.06 -2.15 -15.38
N LYS A 14 0.59 -1.05 -15.79
CA LYS A 14 0.10 0.32 -15.51
C LYS A 14 -1.33 0.49 -16.03
N ALA A 15 -1.56 0.17 -17.30
CA ALA A 15 -2.88 0.29 -17.93
C ALA A 15 -3.93 -0.58 -17.20
N LYS A 16 -3.56 -1.77 -16.72
CA LYS A 16 -4.45 -2.64 -15.94
C LYS A 16 -4.83 -2.03 -14.59
N ILE A 17 -3.88 -1.37 -13.90
CA ILE A 17 -4.17 -0.67 -12.63
C ILE A 17 -5.07 0.54 -12.91
N GLU A 18 -4.73 1.37 -13.90
CA GLU A 18 -5.51 2.56 -14.26
C GLU A 18 -6.94 2.18 -14.65
N ALA A 19 -7.12 1.14 -15.48
CA ALA A 19 -8.45 0.63 -15.83
C ALA A 19 -9.23 0.13 -14.61
N ARG A 20 -8.57 -0.49 -13.63
CA ARG A 20 -9.23 -0.91 -12.38
C ARG A 20 -9.65 0.30 -11.54
N ILE A 21 -8.81 1.33 -11.45
CA ILE A 21 -9.13 2.57 -10.74
C ILE A 21 -10.36 3.23 -11.34
N GLU A 22 -10.45 3.30 -12.67
CA GLU A 22 -11.60 3.90 -13.36
C GLU A 22 -12.87 3.07 -13.23
N ALA A 23 -12.78 1.75 -13.36
CA ALA A 23 -13.94 0.86 -13.37
C ALA A 23 -14.51 0.58 -11.97
N SER A 24 -13.71 0.71 -10.91
CA SER A 24 -14.12 0.36 -9.55
C SER A 24 -14.90 1.50 -8.88
N PRO A 25 -16.14 1.25 -8.40
CA PRO A 25 -16.86 2.23 -7.57
C PRO A 25 -16.13 2.58 -6.27
N THR A 26 -15.27 1.67 -5.78
CA THR A 26 -14.45 1.88 -4.59
C THR A 26 -13.28 2.82 -4.87
N LEU A 27 -12.60 2.68 -6.02
CA LEU A 27 -11.36 3.42 -6.32
C LEU A 27 -11.60 4.73 -7.08
N SER A 28 -12.60 4.78 -7.95
CA SER A 28 -12.87 5.95 -8.80
C SER A 28 -13.09 7.26 -8.03
N PRO A 29 -13.71 7.29 -6.83
CA PRO A 29 -13.81 8.51 -6.02
C PRO A 29 -12.44 9.02 -5.51
N PHE A 30 -11.41 8.18 -5.54
CA PHE A 30 -10.06 8.43 -5.04
C PHE A 30 -9.02 8.53 -6.16
N LYS A 31 -9.42 8.56 -7.43
CA LYS A 31 -8.48 8.58 -8.57
C LYS A 31 -7.39 9.66 -8.46
N ASP A 32 -7.71 10.83 -7.92
CA ASP A 32 -6.78 11.96 -7.78
C ASP A 32 -5.78 11.77 -6.62
N GLN A 33 -6.01 10.76 -5.78
CA GLN A 33 -5.11 10.31 -4.71
C GLN A 33 -4.28 9.08 -5.12
N LEU A 34 -4.57 8.48 -6.28
CA LEU A 34 -3.93 7.26 -6.76
C LEU A 34 -3.04 7.60 -7.96
N LEU A 35 -1.75 7.81 -7.70
CA LEU A 35 -0.78 8.17 -8.73
C LEU A 35 -0.04 6.92 -9.22
N VAL A 36 0.01 6.70 -10.53
CA VAL A 36 0.66 5.52 -11.13
C VAL A 36 1.75 5.95 -12.11
N ASP A 37 3.00 5.61 -11.80
CA ASP A 37 4.16 5.99 -12.58
C ASP A 37 5.16 4.83 -12.77
N ILE A 38 5.85 4.81 -13.92
CA ILE A 38 6.90 3.83 -14.20
C ILE A 38 8.23 4.47 -13.77
N THR A 39 8.93 3.78 -12.90
CA THR A 39 10.23 4.18 -12.34
C THR A 39 11.34 3.27 -12.86
N THR A 40 12.59 3.58 -12.49
CA THR A 40 13.73 2.70 -12.76
C THR A 40 13.65 1.37 -12.01
N GLU A 41 12.95 1.33 -10.88
CA GLU A 41 12.80 0.13 -10.04
C GLU A 41 11.59 -0.72 -10.47
N GLY A 42 10.65 -0.16 -11.22
CA GLY A 42 9.44 -0.85 -11.69
C GLY A 42 8.21 0.06 -11.71
N LEU A 43 7.02 -0.53 -11.56
CA LEU A 43 5.75 0.20 -11.58
C LEU A 43 5.38 0.65 -10.16
N ARG A 44 5.30 1.96 -9.94
CA ARG A 44 4.97 2.54 -8.64
C ARG A 44 3.55 3.05 -8.62
N LEU A 45 2.80 2.63 -7.59
CA LEU A 45 1.51 3.15 -7.21
C LEU A 45 1.68 3.95 -5.91
N GLN A 46 1.30 5.22 -5.91
CA GLN A 46 1.31 6.07 -4.72
C GLN A 46 -0.12 6.41 -4.31
N ILE A 47 -0.42 6.20 -3.04
CA ILE A 47 -1.68 6.59 -2.41
C ILE A 47 -1.36 7.80 -1.53
N VAL A 48 -1.76 8.99 -1.98
CA VAL A 48 -1.44 10.27 -1.33
C VAL A 48 -2.61 10.78 -0.49
N ASP A 49 -2.31 11.36 0.66
CA ASP A 49 -3.32 12.05 1.47
C ASP A 49 -3.81 13.33 0.78
N GLN A 50 -5.05 13.71 1.07
CA GLN A 50 -5.58 15.05 0.84
C GLN A 50 -6.26 15.55 2.12
N SER A 51 -6.24 16.88 2.38
CA SER A 51 -6.72 17.45 3.67
C SER A 51 -8.12 17.02 4.08
N LYS A 52 -8.98 16.66 3.11
CA LYS A 52 -10.37 16.24 3.35
C LYS A 52 -10.56 14.72 3.39
N ARG A 53 -9.54 13.94 3.01
CA ARG A 53 -9.58 12.47 2.90
C ARG A 53 -8.21 11.89 3.26
N PRO A 54 -7.81 11.92 4.54
CA PRO A 54 -6.53 11.36 4.97
C PRO A 54 -6.56 9.82 4.97
N MET A 55 -5.49 9.17 4.52
CA MET A 55 -5.42 7.71 4.49
C MET A 55 -5.37 7.08 5.90
N PHE A 56 -4.82 7.83 6.85
CA PHE A 56 -4.63 7.43 8.23
C PHE A 56 -5.31 8.39 9.20
N ALA A 57 -5.68 7.88 10.38
CA ALA A 57 -6.07 8.77 11.47
C ALA A 57 -4.90 9.74 11.83
N PRO A 58 -5.20 10.98 12.25
CA PRO A 58 -4.17 11.98 12.56
C PRO A 58 -3.15 11.45 13.56
N GLY A 59 -1.86 11.57 13.22
CA GLY A 59 -0.75 11.09 14.06
C GLY A 59 -0.71 9.58 14.32
N SER A 60 -1.48 8.79 13.58
CA SER A 60 -1.62 7.36 13.75
C SER A 60 -1.21 6.58 12.49
N ALA A 61 -0.90 5.31 12.68
CA ALA A 61 -0.74 4.33 11.62
C ALA A 61 -2.03 3.51 11.36
N GLN A 62 -3.12 3.87 12.04
CA GLN A 62 -4.43 3.26 11.81
C GLN A 62 -5.01 3.74 10.48
N LEU A 63 -5.29 2.80 9.58
CA LEU A 63 -5.94 3.09 8.30
C LEU A 63 -7.38 3.53 8.54
N LYS A 64 -7.84 4.47 7.72
CA LYS A 64 -9.27 4.76 7.61
C LYS A 64 -9.98 3.68 6.81
N TYR A 65 -11.27 3.45 7.09
CA TYR A 65 -12.05 2.37 6.45
C TYR A 65 -11.95 2.40 4.91
N TYR A 66 -12.04 3.58 4.30
CA TYR A 66 -11.93 3.74 2.85
C TYR A 66 -10.53 3.43 2.32
N SER A 67 -9.49 3.61 3.13
CA SER A 67 -8.12 3.32 2.77
C SER A 67 -7.84 1.82 2.78
N GLU A 68 -8.42 1.11 3.74
CA GLU A 68 -8.46 -0.36 3.71
C GLU A 68 -9.19 -0.85 2.46
N ASP A 69 -10.37 -0.29 2.17
CA ASP A 69 -11.15 -0.65 0.98
C ASP A 69 -10.37 -0.42 -0.32
N ILE A 70 -9.59 0.67 -0.43
CA ILE A 70 -8.68 0.92 -1.56
C ILE A 70 -7.61 -0.17 -1.67
N LEU A 71 -6.91 -0.46 -0.57
CA LEU A 71 -5.83 -1.46 -0.55
C LEU A 71 -6.36 -2.86 -0.87
N TRP A 72 -7.51 -3.23 -0.29
CA TRP A 72 -8.16 -4.50 -0.55
C TRP A 72 -8.60 -4.65 -2.00
N GLU A 73 -9.13 -3.59 -2.60
CA GLU A 73 -9.58 -3.60 -3.99
C GLU A 73 -8.41 -3.69 -4.99
N LEU A 74 -7.24 -3.16 -4.62
CA LEU A 74 -6.00 -3.23 -5.42
C LEU A 74 -5.24 -4.55 -5.23
N ALA A 75 -5.32 -5.17 -4.05
CA ALA A 75 -4.55 -6.36 -3.69
C ALA A 75 -4.70 -7.52 -4.70
N PRO A 76 -5.90 -7.93 -5.17
CA PRO A 76 -6.03 -8.98 -6.17
C PRO A 76 -5.36 -8.65 -7.51
N VAL A 77 -5.33 -7.36 -7.88
CA VAL A 77 -4.67 -6.90 -9.11
C VAL A 77 -3.16 -7.03 -8.98
N ILE A 78 -2.62 -6.61 -7.83
CA ILE A 78 -1.18 -6.71 -7.50
C ILE A 78 -0.76 -8.19 -7.40
N ALA A 79 -1.52 -9.00 -6.67
CA ALA A 79 -1.26 -10.42 -6.47
C ALA A 79 -1.17 -11.17 -7.81
N GLY A 80 -2.09 -10.87 -8.74
CA GLY A 80 -2.13 -11.48 -10.06
C GLY A 80 -1.06 -11.02 -11.06
N MET A 81 -0.15 -10.11 -10.68
CA MET A 81 0.96 -9.67 -11.54
C MET A 81 2.25 -10.46 -11.32
N ASP A 82 2.37 -11.24 -10.24
CA ASP A 82 3.54 -12.09 -9.95
C ASP A 82 4.89 -11.32 -9.93
N HIS A 83 4.87 -10.10 -9.38
CA HIS A 83 6.09 -9.32 -9.10
C HIS A 83 6.23 -9.17 -7.59
N ARG A 84 7.48 -9.10 -7.12
CA ARG A 84 7.74 -8.72 -5.74
C ARG A 84 7.43 -7.24 -5.54
N ILE A 85 6.97 -6.85 -4.36
CA ILE A 85 6.58 -5.48 -4.03
C ILE A 85 7.46 -4.87 -2.94
N SER A 86 7.84 -3.62 -3.12
CA SER A 86 8.41 -2.76 -2.08
C SER A 86 7.33 -1.80 -1.59
N ILE A 87 7.14 -1.71 -0.28
CA ILE A 87 6.13 -0.84 0.34
C ILE A 87 6.85 0.22 1.16
N VAL A 88 6.65 1.49 0.80
CA VAL A 88 7.35 2.62 1.41
C VAL A 88 6.35 3.59 2.00
N GLY A 89 6.51 3.91 3.29
CA GLY A 89 5.75 4.94 3.96
C GLY A 89 6.48 6.28 4.00
N HIS A 90 5.72 7.35 3.87
CA HIS A 90 6.22 8.73 3.98
C HIS A 90 5.31 9.57 4.88
N THR A 91 5.90 10.54 5.56
CA THR A 91 5.18 11.59 6.31
C THR A 91 5.51 12.96 5.74
N ASP A 92 4.75 13.97 6.16
CA ASP A 92 5.14 15.37 5.98
C ASP A 92 6.11 15.79 7.11
N ALA A 93 6.62 17.01 7.03
CA ALA A 93 7.51 17.59 8.03
C ALA A 93 6.79 18.02 9.33
N SER A 94 5.51 17.70 9.49
CA SER A 94 4.77 18.05 10.70
C SER A 94 5.28 17.24 11.89
N LYS A 95 5.52 17.90 13.02
CA LYS A 95 5.97 17.21 14.24
C LYS A 95 4.78 16.50 14.91
N LEU A 96 4.95 15.22 15.20
CA LEU A 96 3.92 14.39 15.83
C LEU A 96 3.62 14.81 17.29
N ASN A 97 4.62 15.34 17.99
CA ASN A 97 4.51 15.83 19.36
C ASN A 97 5.48 17.00 19.61
N SER A 98 5.26 17.76 20.69
CA SER A 98 6.15 18.85 21.16
C SER A 98 7.29 18.36 22.06
N SER A 99 7.55 17.05 22.07
CA SER A 99 8.61 16.41 22.86
C SER A 99 9.97 16.49 22.17
N ARG A 100 11.04 16.30 22.93
CA ARG A 100 12.43 16.24 22.43
C ARG A 100 12.70 15.02 21.53
N ASP A 101 11.84 13.99 21.61
CA ASP A 101 11.86 12.78 20.77
C ASP A 101 11.07 12.94 19.45
N ALA A 102 10.58 14.14 19.14
CA ALA A 102 9.76 14.41 17.96
C ALA A 102 10.49 14.17 16.64
N ASP A 103 11.81 14.28 16.62
CA ASP A 103 12.62 14.18 15.40
C ASP A 103 12.70 12.72 14.89
N ASP A 104 12.46 11.71 15.74
CA ASP A 104 12.36 10.28 15.37
C ASP A 104 10.92 9.83 15.07
N GLY A 105 9.92 10.63 15.45
CA GLY A 105 8.51 10.27 15.35
C GLY A 105 8.05 9.98 13.93
N ASN A 106 8.56 10.72 12.95
CA ASN A 106 8.24 10.55 11.53
C ASN A 106 8.82 9.26 10.96
N TRP A 107 10.03 8.86 11.36
CA TRP A 107 10.64 7.58 10.99
C TRP A 107 9.83 6.39 11.49
N GLN A 108 9.43 6.43 12.76
CA GLN A 108 8.61 5.38 13.34
C GLN A 108 7.21 5.35 12.70
N LEU A 109 6.56 6.51 12.55
CA LEU A 109 5.21 6.61 12.01
C LEU A 109 5.14 6.14 10.56
N SER A 110 6.08 6.57 9.71
CA SER A 110 6.16 6.11 8.32
C SER A 110 6.34 4.60 8.20
N SER A 111 7.20 4.00 9.03
CA SER A 111 7.41 2.54 9.08
C SER A 111 6.15 1.79 9.49
N LEU A 112 5.45 2.26 10.52
CA LEU A 112 4.21 1.66 11.00
C LEU A 112 3.08 1.75 9.94
N ARG A 113 3.00 2.87 9.22
CA ARG A 113 2.03 3.07 8.13
C ARG A 113 2.31 2.15 6.95
N ALA A 114 3.59 1.97 6.59
CA ALA A 114 3.99 1.02 5.57
C ALA A 114 3.62 -0.42 5.95
N ASP A 115 3.84 -0.81 7.21
CA ASP A 115 3.43 -2.14 7.70
C ASP A 115 1.90 -2.31 7.76
N ALA A 116 1.15 -1.27 8.13
CA ALA A 116 -0.32 -1.30 8.08
C ALA A 116 -0.82 -1.55 6.66
N ALA A 117 -0.25 -0.86 5.67
CA ALA A 117 -0.57 -1.09 4.26
C ALA A 117 -0.21 -2.52 3.81
N ARG A 118 0.96 -3.05 4.22
CA ARG A 118 1.34 -4.44 3.97
C ARG A 118 0.30 -5.43 4.51
N ARG A 119 -0.17 -5.25 5.74
CA ARG A 119 -1.17 -6.14 6.36
C ARG A 119 -2.47 -6.15 5.56
N ALA A 120 -3.00 -4.96 5.24
CA ALA A 120 -4.23 -4.85 4.45
C ALA A 120 -4.09 -5.50 3.06
N LEU A 121 -2.96 -5.30 2.37
CA LEU A 121 -2.71 -5.97 1.09
C LEU A 121 -2.69 -7.49 1.21
N MET A 122 -2.07 -8.02 2.27
CA MET A 122 -1.98 -9.46 2.50
C MET A 122 -3.31 -10.11 2.92
N GLU A 123 -4.15 -9.38 3.67
CA GLU A 123 -5.51 -9.82 4.02
C GLU A 123 -6.38 -10.01 2.77
N ALA A 124 -6.15 -9.21 1.72
CA ALA A 124 -6.88 -9.27 0.47
C ALA A 124 -6.15 -10.03 -0.67
N GLY A 125 -5.13 -10.83 -0.32
CA GLY A 125 -4.60 -11.87 -1.22
C GLY A 125 -3.19 -11.65 -1.76
N VAL A 126 -2.47 -10.59 -1.36
CA VAL A 126 -1.03 -10.51 -1.62
C VAL A 126 -0.30 -11.55 -0.76
N GLU A 127 0.52 -12.39 -1.39
CA GLU A 127 1.24 -13.45 -0.66
C GLU A 127 2.44 -12.90 0.10
N LYS A 128 2.84 -13.57 1.18
CA LYS A 128 3.99 -13.17 2.00
C LYS A 128 5.28 -13.07 1.17
N GLN A 129 5.47 -14.01 0.25
CA GLN A 129 6.64 -14.11 -0.62
C GLN A 129 6.70 -12.99 -1.66
N GLN A 130 5.54 -12.39 -2.00
CA GLN A 130 5.49 -11.23 -2.88
C GLN A 130 6.01 -9.97 -2.18
N VAL A 131 5.96 -9.87 -0.85
CA VAL A 131 6.52 -8.70 -0.14
C VAL A 131 8.04 -8.81 -0.08
N ALA A 132 8.76 -7.90 -0.77
CA ALA A 132 10.22 -7.85 -0.74
C ALA A 132 10.74 -7.10 0.48
N GLU A 133 10.20 -5.91 0.74
CA GLU A 133 10.66 -5.03 1.80
C GLU A 133 9.55 -4.05 2.23
N VAL A 134 9.66 -3.56 3.47
CA VAL A 134 8.83 -2.50 4.03
C VAL A 134 9.75 -1.42 4.58
N ILE A 135 9.59 -0.18 4.14
CA ILE A 135 10.50 0.93 4.43
C ILE A 135 9.72 2.12 4.99
N GLY A 136 10.22 2.74 6.07
CA GLY A 136 9.79 4.05 6.52
C GLY A 136 10.82 5.11 6.13
N MET A 137 10.41 6.14 5.38
CA MET A 137 11.29 7.21 4.90
C MET A 137 11.18 8.50 5.74
N GLY A 138 10.31 8.51 6.75
CA GLY A 138 9.95 9.73 7.48
C GLY A 138 9.52 10.85 6.51
N ASP A 139 10.03 12.04 6.76
CA ASP A 139 9.81 13.27 5.99
C ASP A 139 10.96 13.61 5.04
N THR A 140 11.93 12.71 4.87
CA THR A 140 13.16 12.97 4.10
C THR A 140 13.01 12.93 2.58
N ALA A 141 11.89 12.39 2.09
CA ALA A 141 11.59 12.25 0.66
C ALA A 141 10.21 12.86 0.32
N PRO A 142 10.05 14.20 0.43
CA PRO A 142 8.78 14.87 0.16
C PRO A 142 8.43 14.76 -1.33
N LEU A 143 7.15 14.54 -1.63
CA LEU A 143 6.64 14.57 -3.00
C LEU A 143 6.59 16.01 -3.55
N LYS A 144 6.35 16.98 -2.66
CA LYS A 144 6.38 18.41 -2.95
C LYS A 144 7.50 19.08 -2.12
N PRO A 145 8.74 19.12 -2.62
CA PRO A 145 9.89 19.64 -1.87
C PRO A 145 9.76 21.12 -1.48
N ASP A 146 9.08 21.92 -2.31
CA ASP A 146 8.86 23.35 -2.05
C ASP A 146 7.89 23.61 -0.89
N ASP A 147 7.18 22.58 -0.43
CA ASP A 147 6.21 22.64 0.66
C ASP A 147 6.26 21.36 1.49
N PRO A 148 7.21 21.25 2.43
CA PRO A 148 7.42 20.05 3.24
C PRO A 148 6.23 19.65 4.11
N TYR A 149 5.30 20.56 4.35
CA TYR A 149 4.09 20.35 5.17
C TYR A 149 2.87 19.97 4.32
N ALA A 150 3.00 19.86 3.00
CA ALA A 150 1.90 19.51 2.12
C ALA A 150 1.35 18.10 2.42
N ASP A 151 0.03 17.97 2.40
CA ASP A 151 -0.64 16.69 2.66
C ASP A 151 -0.17 15.56 1.76
N VAL A 152 0.12 15.88 0.49
CA VAL A 152 0.61 14.92 -0.50
C VAL A 152 1.95 14.27 -0.13
N ASN A 153 2.69 14.83 0.82
CA ASN A 153 3.91 14.22 1.35
C ASN A 153 3.60 13.02 2.24
N ARG A 154 2.42 12.99 2.89
CA ARG A 154 1.90 11.82 3.61
C ARG A 154 1.31 10.85 2.58
N ARG A 155 2.05 9.78 2.31
CA ARG A 155 1.68 8.80 1.28
C ARG A 155 2.24 7.43 1.57
N ILE A 156 1.62 6.41 0.98
CA ILE A 156 2.19 5.07 0.82
C ILE A 156 2.54 4.87 -0.64
N SER A 157 3.75 4.40 -0.89
CA SER A 157 4.19 3.94 -2.22
C SER A 157 4.23 2.42 -2.22
N VAL A 158 3.62 1.80 -3.21
CA VAL A 158 3.72 0.36 -3.49
C VAL A 158 4.35 0.21 -4.87
N THR A 159 5.57 -0.31 -4.92
CA THR A 159 6.31 -0.51 -6.16
C THR A 159 6.35 -1.99 -6.52
N LEU A 160 5.78 -2.36 -7.67
CA LEU A 160 6.00 -3.67 -8.28
C LEU A 160 7.38 -3.66 -8.92
N LEU A 161 8.31 -4.39 -8.30
CA LEU A 161 9.72 -4.39 -8.64
C LEU A 161 9.94 -5.12 -9.98
N ASN A 162 10.74 -4.51 -10.84
CA ASN A 162 11.32 -5.23 -11.97
C ASN A 162 12.35 -6.25 -11.46
N LYS A 163 12.80 -7.13 -12.36
CA LYS A 163 13.74 -8.20 -12.01
C LYS A 163 15.01 -7.70 -11.33
N ASN A 164 15.65 -6.67 -11.91
CA ASN A 164 16.92 -6.14 -11.39
C ASN A 164 16.74 -5.55 -9.98
N ALA A 165 15.64 -4.83 -9.73
CA ALA A 165 15.37 -4.25 -8.42
C ALA A 165 15.03 -5.34 -7.39
N ALA A 166 14.27 -6.36 -7.77
CA ALA A 166 13.94 -7.49 -6.91
C ALA A 166 15.20 -8.28 -6.50
N GLU A 167 16.12 -8.53 -7.44
CA GLU A 167 17.41 -9.16 -7.18
C GLU A 167 18.27 -8.30 -6.23
N ALA A 168 18.37 -6.99 -6.48
CA ALA A 168 19.11 -6.08 -5.61
C ALA A 168 18.58 -6.06 -4.16
N VAL A 169 17.26 -6.14 -3.96
CA VAL A 169 16.67 -6.25 -2.60
C VAL A 169 17.07 -7.58 -1.95
N GLN A 170 17.03 -8.68 -2.70
CA GLN A 170 17.38 -10.00 -2.20
C GLN A 170 18.86 -10.10 -1.81
N GLU A 171 19.76 -9.52 -2.60
CA GLU A 171 21.19 -9.47 -2.29
C GLU A 171 21.48 -8.68 -1.00
N ARG A 172 20.74 -7.58 -0.76
CA ARG A 172 20.83 -6.81 0.50
C ARG A 172 20.37 -7.62 1.72
N GLY A 173 19.36 -8.47 1.55
CA GLY A 173 18.83 -9.34 2.59
C GLY A 173 19.76 -10.50 2.97
N GLY A 174 20.81 -10.73 2.17
CA GLY A 174 21.72 -11.87 2.27
C GLY A 174 21.16 -13.13 1.60
N GLU A 175 22.05 -14.01 1.15
CA GLU A 175 21.72 -15.37 0.69
C GLU A 175 21.32 -16.25 1.88
N GLY A 176 20.22 -15.92 2.54
CA GLY A 176 19.51 -16.92 3.31
C GLY A 176 18.93 -17.90 2.32
N GLU A 177 19.36 -19.17 2.36
CA GLU A 177 18.54 -20.26 1.86
C GLU A 177 17.13 -19.99 2.41
N ALA A 178 16.23 -19.55 1.53
CA ALA A 178 14.82 -19.64 1.81
C ALA A 178 14.62 -21.13 1.97
N ALA A 179 14.64 -21.59 3.23
CA ALA A 179 14.17 -22.91 3.56
C ALA A 179 12.88 -23.04 2.79
N ALA A 180 12.84 -24.03 1.90
CA ALA A 180 11.60 -24.53 1.36
C ALA A 180 10.83 -25.10 2.56
N GLU A 181 10.34 -24.20 3.43
CA GLU A 181 9.26 -24.48 4.33
C GLU A 181 8.12 -24.85 3.41
N SER A 182 7.82 -26.13 3.49
CA SER A 182 6.85 -26.84 2.71
C SER A 182 5.59 -26.00 2.52
N ASP A 183 5.00 -26.14 1.34
CA ASP A 183 3.65 -25.71 0.97
C ASP A 183 2.52 -26.16 1.93
N ALA A 184 2.87 -26.74 3.07
CA ALA A 184 1.99 -27.16 4.15
C ALA A 184 1.37 -25.94 4.84
N ALA A 185 0.23 -25.54 4.27
CA ALA A 185 -0.82 -24.73 4.89
C ALA A 185 -0.43 -23.30 5.29
N ASP A 186 -0.23 -22.42 4.29
CA ASP A 186 -0.77 -21.07 4.48
C ASP A 186 -2.31 -21.22 4.49
N GLU A 187 -2.91 -21.15 5.67
CA GLU A 187 -4.36 -21.29 5.91
C GLU A 187 -5.20 -20.27 5.10
N ARG A 188 -4.55 -19.28 4.47
CA ARG A 188 -5.14 -18.28 3.57
C ARG A 188 -5.30 -18.73 2.11
N LYS A 189 -4.77 -19.89 1.73
CA LYS A 189 -4.83 -20.42 0.34
C LYS A 189 -6.24 -20.62 -0.26
N PRO A 190 -7.33 -20.91 0.48
CA PRO A 190 -8.62 -21.19 -0.18
C PRO A 190 -9.39 -19.96 -0.68
N VAL A 191 -8.88 -18.72 -0.54
CA VAL A 191 -9.68 -17.51 -0.90
C VAL A 191 -9.35 -16.88 -2.25
N ILE A 192 -8.30 -17.34 -2.94
CA ILE A 192 -7.78 -16.73 -4.18
C ILE A 192 -8.81 -16.78 -5.35
N ASN A 193 -9.78 -17.70 -5.32
CA ASN A 193 -10.76 -17.85 -6.41
C ASN A 193 -12.12 -17.15 -6.20
N LYS A 194 -12.27 -16.32 -5.16
CA LYS A 194 -13.49 -15.54 -4.93
C LYS A 194 -13.18 -14.13 -4.41
N ALA A 195 -12.42 -13.33 -5.18
CA ALA A 195 -12.10 -11.95 -4.81
C ALA A 195 -13.32 -11.13 -4.33
N GLY A 196 -14.47 -11.25 -5.00
CA GLY A 196 -15.71 -10.59 -4.56
C GLY A 196 -16.27 -11.12 -3.23
N SER A 197 -16.10 -12.41 -2.91
CA SER A 197 -16.56 -12.99 -1.64
C SER A 197 -15.63 -12.64 -0.48
N LEU A 198 -14.33 -12.53 -0.73
CA LEU A 198 -13.34 -12.18 0.31
C LEU A 198 -13.51 -10.72 0.73
N LEU A 199 -13.61 -9.80 -0.23
CA LEU A 199 -13.80 -8.37 0.06
C LEU A 199 -15.07 -8.13 0.87
N GLU A 200 -16.17 -8.81 0.52
CA GLU A 200 -17.42 -8.74 1.28
C GLU A 200 -17.29 -9.36 2.69
N GLN A 201 -16.46 -10.38 2.88
CA GLN A 201 -16.18 -10.95 4.20
C GLN A 201 -15.36 -9.98 5.06
N LEU A 202 -14.27 -9.44 4.53
CA LEU A 202 -13.42 -8.47 5.23
C LEU A 202 -14.21 -7.23 5.65
N ARG A 203 -15.07 -6.70 4.76
CA ARG A 203 -15.99 -5.58 5.09
C ARG A 203 -16.96 -5.93 6.21
N LYS A 204 -17.56 -7.12 6.18
CA LYS A 204 -18.50 -7.57 7.23
C LYS A 204 -17.81 -7.81 8.56
N GLU A 205 -16.61 -8.37 8.57
CA GLU A 205 -15.80 -8.56 9.77
C GLU A 205 -15.45 -7.20 10.39
N ARG A 206 -15.08 -6.21 9.56
CA ARG A 206 -14.85 -4.84 10.00
C ARG A 206 -16.10 -4.21 10.62
N GLU A 207 -17.27 -4.38 10.00
CA GLU A 207 -18.55 -3.80 10.45
C GLU A 207 -19.21 -4.56 11.61
N ALA A 208 -18.59 -5.66 12.09
CA ALA A 208 -19.11 -6.41 13.21
C ALA A 208 -19.16 -5.54 14.48
N ARG A 209 -20.28 -5.62 15.23
CA ARG A 209 -20.54 -4.76 16.40
C ARG A 209 -19.50 -4.84 17.53
N ASN A 210 -18.65 -5.86 17.51
CA ASN A 210 -17.56 -6.08 18.46
C ASN A 210 -16.20 -5.61 17.94
N ASN A 211 -16.14 -5.10 16.70
CA ASN A 211 -14.92 -4.52 16.18
C ASN A 211 -14.72 -3.11 16.76
N SER A 212 -13.59 -2.90 17.42
CA SER A 212 -13.20 -1.60 17.98
C SER A 212 -12.60 -0.66 16.93
N TYR A 213 -12.47 -1.11 15.68
CA TYR A 213 -11.87 -0.38 14.57
C TYR A 213 -12.93 0.44 13.83
N ASP A 214 -12.71 1.76 13.72
CA ASP A 214 -13.44 2.74 12.87
C ASP A 214 -14.81 2.26 12.39
N ASN A 215 -15.74 2.07 13.35
CA ASN A 215 -17.12 1.62 13.12
C ASN A 215 -17.73 2.52 12.03
N PRO A 216 -18.55 2.00 11.09
CA PRO A 216 -18.79 2.63 9.79
C PRO A 216 -19.15 4.12 9.94
N PRO A 217 -18.73 4.93 8.96
CA PRO A 217 -18.62 6.38 9.05
C PRO A 217 -19.78 7.00 9.84
N ASN A 218 -19.44 7.86 10.79
CA ASN A 218 -20.40 8.84 11.30
C ASN A 218 -21.09 9.45 10.07
N ARG A 219 -22.43 9.58 10.03
CA ARG A 219 -23.18 9.89 8.79
C ARG A 219 -22.65 11.09 7.97
N GLU A 220 -21.87 11.95 8.59
CA GLU A 220 -21.14 13.09 8.00
C GLU A 220 -19.98 12.68 7.06
N GLU A 221 -19.38 11.50 7.25
CA GLU A 221 -18.36 10.93 6.37
C GLU A 221 -18.98 10.12 5.20
N LEU A 222 -20.31 9.99 5.10
CA LEU A 222 -21.01 9.33 3.99
C LEU A 222 -21.56 10.29 2.93
N THR A 223 -21.50 11.60 3.19
CA THR A 223 -22.21 12.63 2.39
C THR A 223 -21.28 13.41 1.44
N TRP A 224 -20.27 12.76 0.87
CA TRP A 224 -19.36 13.36 -0.12
C TRP A 224 -19.23 12.55 -1.39
#